data_AF-A0A521KDL6-F1
#
_entry.id   AF-A0A521KDL6-F1
#
_cell.length_a   1.000
_cell.length_b   1.000
_cell.length_c   1.000
_cell.angle_alpha   90.00
_cell.angle_beta   90.00
_cell.angle_gamma   90.00
#
_symmetry.space_group_name_H-M   'P 1'
#
loop_
_entity.id
_entity.type
_entity.pdbx_description
1 polymer ?
#
loop_
_entity_poly.entity_id
_entity_poly.type
_entity_poly.pdbx_seq_one_letter_code
_entity_poly.pdbx_strand_id
1 'polypeptide(L)'
;QPDEKFGSSVAFDGDALIVGAPGFDFGAFTQAGRAFAFRRTPSGWIEEAALLDPTPGASGACGRSVAVEGDVAVVGAPMVATGEAHVYRRGPGGWAFEQTLLASGGKNGDEFGSSVAIDAGRILVGATRHKLSQVEVGAAYVFERVGGVWQQQAKLVPPNLTTPNTLLYASSEFGTSVALEGTRALISAQLCSFVFDETAPGQWSESTRLRDLGGLSHGDLSGKTVALDGAHALIGDPTDHDLGGTLSPGTPTGAAVVWSLDGAQCPTLRAWSRGAPTSTGATQDFGISAPAASATSWHLMLGSLSGTSPGVDLGGGILVPLVPDVYTLALLQSPQAGPLKHGFAPLDSARRGYAKIVVPGAVLASLKGVSAWHCALVLDLAVGTAVQVSAPVELRLY
;
A
#
# COMPACT_ATOMS: atom_id res chain seq x y z
N GLN A 1 -19.87 11.23 -27.36
CA GLN A 1 -21.12 11.83 -26.85
C GLN A 1 -20.74 12.82 -25.75
N PRO A 2 -21.45 13.95 -25.57
CA PRO A 2 -21.32 14.74 -24.35
C PRO A 2 -21.56 13.83 -23.13
N ASP A 3 -20.77 13.97 -22.07
CA ASP A 3 -20.88 13.21 -20.81
C ASP A 3 -20.50 11.71 -20.83
N GLU A 4 -19.89 11.20 -21.90
CA GLU A 4 -19.40 9.80 -21.91
C GLU A 4 -18.20 9.54 -20.97
N LYS A 5 -17.69 10.61 -20.34
CA LYS A 5 -16.55 10.60 -19.41
C LYS A 5 -15.30 9.97 -20.04
N PHE A 6 -15.06 10.25 -21.32
CA PHE A 6 -13.82 9.86 -22.02
C PHE A 6 -12.60 10.33 -21.22
N GLY A 7 -11.64 9.43 -21.02
CA GLY A 7 -10.45 9.71 -20.21
C GLY A 7 -10.61 9.42 -18.72
N SER A 8 -11.71 8.80 -18.29
CA SER A 8 -11.90 8.40 -16.88
C SER A 8 -10.87 7.37 -16.40
N SER A 9 -10.34 6.58 -17.33
CA SER A 9 -9.28 5.60 -17.09
C SER A 9 -8.39 5.54 -18.33
N VAL A 10 -7.08 5.37 -18.13
CA VAL A 10 -6.08 5.35 -19.20
C VAL A 10 -5.01 4.33 -18.86
N ALA A 11 -4.60 3.52 -19.83
CA ALA A 11 -3.45 2.63 -19.73
C ALA A 11 -2.70 2.60 -21.07
N PHE A 12 -1.38 2.48 -21.05
CA PHE A 12 -0.58 2.36 -22.27
C PHE A 12 0.55 1.35 -22.08
N ASP A 13 0.91 0.68 -23.15
CA ASP A 13 2.11 -0.13 -23.25
C ASP A 13 2.62 -0.11 -24.70
N GLY A 14 3.92 0.16 -24.87
CA GLY A 14 4.53 0.29 -26.19
C GLY A 14 3.80 1.29 -27.11
N ASP A 15 3.21 0.78 -28.19
CA ASP A 15 2.44 1.55 -29.17
C ASP A 15 0.92 1.52 -28.93
N ALA A 16 0.43 0.83 -27.90
CA ALA A 16 -0.99 0.73 -27.56
C ALA A 16 -1.38 1.67 -26.42
N LEU A 17 -2.54 2.31 -26.54
CA LEU A 17 -3.14 3.17 -25.52
C LEU A 17 -4.64 2.87 -25.43
N ILE A 18 -5.11 2.52 -24.25
CA ILE A 18 -6.53 2.26 -23.98
C ILE A 18 -7.10 3.40 -23.14
N VAL A 19 -8.24 3.97 -23.55
CA VAL A 19 -8.91 5.07 -22.86
C VAL A 19 -10.37 4.71 -22.59
N GLY A 20 -10.78 4.73 -21.34
CA GLY A 20 -12.15 4.42 -20.92
C GLY A 20 -13.12 5.60 -21.07
N ALA A 21 -14.36 5.28 -21.41
CA ALA A 21 -15.50 6.17 -21.51
C ALA A 21 -16.76 5.51 -20.88
N PRO A 22 -16.79 5.35 -19.54
CA PRO A 22 -17.82 4.59 -18.85
C PRO A 22 -19.22 5.23 -18.88
N GLY A 23 -19.33 6.50 -19.27
CA GLY A 23 -20.62 7.18 -19.40
C GLY A 23 -21.28 7.02 -20.76
N PHE A 24 -20.68 6.26 -21.70
CA PHE A 24 -21.19 6.11 -23.05
C PHE A 24 -22.55 5.39 -23.10
N ASP A 25 -23.50 5.95 -23.85
CA ASP A 25 -24.80 5.34 -24.10
C ASP A 25 -24.77 4.50 -25.38
N PHE A 26 -25.23 3.24 -25.31
CA PHE A 26 -25.32 2.33 -26.45
C PHE A 26 -26.79 2.08 -26.84
N GLY A 27 -27.26 2.83 -27.84
CA GLY A 27 -28.65 2.75 -28.28
C GLY A 27 -29.61 3.17 -27.16
N ALA A 28 -30.43 2.22 -26.67
CA ALA A 28 -31.36 2.45 -25.56
C ALA A 28 -30.74 2.20 -24.17
N PHE A 29 -29.52 1.66 -24.10
CA PHE A 29 -28.82 1.36 -22.85
C PHE A 29 -27.99 2.56 -22.42
N THR A 30 -28.43 3.26 -21.37
CA THR A 30 -27.68 4.38 -20.80
C THR A 30 -26.49 3.89 -19.98
N GLN A 31 -25.36 4.61 -20.02
CA GLN A 31 -24.13 4.30 -19.29
C GLN A 31 -23.66 2.84 -19.48
N ALA A 32 -23.89 2.26 -20.66
CA ALA A 32 -23.33 0.97 -21.03
C ALA A 32 -21.80 1.01 -20.94
N GLY A 33 -21.22 2.16 -21.31
CA GLY A 33 -19.78 2.40 -21.30
C GLY A 33 -19.08 1.77 -22.49
N ARG A 34 -17.84 2.20 -22.72
CA ARG A 34 -16.90 1.61 -23.69
C ARG A 34 -15.47 2.01 -23.35
N ALA A 35 -14.51 1.41 -24.04
CA ALA A 35 -13.16 1.94 -24.13
C ALA A 35 -12.75 2.17 -25.60
N PHE A 36 -11.67 2.91 -25.80
CA PHE A 36 -11.07 3.18 -27.10
C PHE A 36 -9.64 2.67 -27.09
N ALA A 37 -9.25 2.00 -28.16
CA ALA A 37 -7.88 1.62 -28.41
C ALA A 37 -7.26 2.59 -29.42
N PHE A 38 -6.12 3.16 -29.05
CA PHE A 38 -5.30 4.03 -29.88
C PHE A 38 -3.96 3.36 -30.16
N ARG A 39 -3.40 3.67 -31.33
CA ARG A 39 -2.06 3.28 -31.71
C ARG A 39 -1.15 4.47 -31.94
N ARG A 40 0.08 4.38 -31.44
CA ARG A 40 1.13 5.34 -31.72
C ARG A 40 1.67 5.18 -33.13
N THR A 41 1.75 6.30 -33.85
CA THR A 41 2.36 6.44 -35.18
C THR A 41 3.42 7.55 -35.14
N PRO A 42 4.28 7.69 -36.17
CA PRO A 42 5.21 8.82 -36.24
C PRO A 42 4.53 10.20 -36.21
N SER A 43 3.26 10.28 -36.66
CA SER A 43 2.45 11.50 -36.66
C SER A 43 1.60 11.71 -35.40
N GLY A 44 1.71 10.82 -34.40
CA GLY A 44 0.92 10.88 -33.17
C GLY A 44 0.02 9.66 -32.98
N TRP A 45 -0.95 9.77 -32.08
CA TRP A 45 -1.89 8.70 -31.77
C TRP A 45 -3.07 8.71 -32.75
N ILE A 46 -3.43 7.53 -33.25
CA ILE A 46 -4.64 7.33 -34.06
C ILE A 46 -5.58 6.38 -33.33
N GLU A 47 -6.88 6.65 -33.39
CA GLU A 47 -7.89 5.70 -32.90
C GLU A 47 -7.90 4.47 -33.82
N GLU A 48 -7.74 3.29 -33.26
CA GLU A 48 -7.71 2.02 -33.98
C GLU A 48 -9.03 1.27 -33.86
N ALA A 49 -9.66 1.30 -32.68
CA ALA A 49 -10.93 0.61 -32.45
C ALA A 49 -11.68 1.19 -31.23
N ALA A 50 -13.00 0.98 -31.20
CA ALA A 50 -13.81 1.04 -29.99
C ALA A 50 -13.98 -0.37 -29.41
N LEU A 51 -13.69 -0.52 -28.12
CA LEU A 51 -13.85 -1.76 -27.36
C LEU A 51 -15.19 -1.70 -26.61
N LEU A 52 -16.17 -2.44 -27.12
CA LEU A 52 -17.54 -2.46 -26.58
C LEU A 52 -17.77 -3.73 -25.76
N ASP A 53 -18.57 -3.61 -24.71
CA ASP A 53 -19.16 -4.77 -24.02
C ASP A 53 -19.79 -5.72 -25.07
N PRO A 54 -19.42 -7.03 -25.10
CA PRO A 54 -19.99 -8.00 -26.03
C PRO A 54 -21.49 -8.23 -25.84
N THR A 55 -22.01 -7.93 -24.65
CA THR A 55 -23.42 -8.08 -24.27
C THR A 55 -23.90 -6.82 -23.53
N PRO A 56 -24.00 -5.65 -24.20
CA PRO A 56 -24.28 -4.39 -23.55
C PRO A 56 -25.54 -4.43 -22.67
N GLY A 57 -25.34 -4.26 -21.37
CA GLY A 57 -26.41 -4.06 -20.40
C GLY A 57 -26.65 -2.58 -20.09
N ALA A 58 -27.81 -2.27 -19.49
CA ALA A 58 -28.02 -0.95 -18.90
C ALA A 58 -27.02 -0.71 -17.76
N SER A 59 -26.37 0.45 -17.75
CA SER A 59 -25.49 0.91 -16.67
C SER A 59 -24.28 0.03 -16.37
N GLY A 60 -23.70 -0.67 -17.35
CA GLY A 60 -22.54 -1.54 -17.10
C GLY A 60 -21.24 -0.81 -16.77
N ALA A 61 -21.16 0.47 -17.12
CA ALA A 61 -19.98 1.31 -16.93
C ALA A 61 -18.69 0.67 -17.50
N CYS A 62 -18.80 -0.03 -18.64
CA CYS A 62 -17.64 -0.60 -19.33
C CYS A 62 -16.60 0.51 -19.63
N GLY A 63 -15.32 0.24 -19.38
CA GLY A 63 -14.28 1.27 -19.43
C GLY A 63 -14.12 2.05 -18.13
N ARG A 64 -14.74 1.60 -17.03
CA ARG A 64 -14.50 2.17 -15.69
C ARG A 64 -13.04 2.04 -15.27
N SER A 65 -12.43 0.90 -15.61
CA SER A 65 -11.02 0.60 -15.42
C SER A 65 -10.47 -0.02 -16.71
N VAL A 66 -9.21 0.26 -17.04
CA VAL A 66 -8.54 -0.28 -18.23
C VAL A 66 -7.10 -0.64 -17.90
N ALA A 67 -6.59 -1.69 -18.53
CA ALA A 67 -5.18 -2.08 -18.49
C ALA A 67 -4.76 -2.66 -19.85
N VAL A 68 -3.48 -2.58 -20.20
CA VAL A 68 -2.94 -3.10 -21.46
C VAL A 68 -1.52 -3.62 -21.28
N GLU A 69 -1.23 -4.78 -21.88
CA GLU A 69 0.11 -5.37 -22.03
C GLU A 69 0.22 -5.86 -23.48
N GLY A 70 1.09 -5.22 -24.27
CA GLY A 70 1.26 -5.44 -25.69
C GLY A 70 -0.07 -5.47 -26.45
N ASP A 71 -0.40 -6.65 -26.96
CA ASP A 71 -1.61 -6.91 -27.76
C ASP A 71 -2.84 -7.33 -26.93
N VAL A 72 -2.80 -7.20 -25.60
CA VAL A 72 -3.91 -7.59 -24.71
C VAL A 72 -4.41 -6.40 -23.93
N ALA A 73 -5.70 -6.10 -24.04
CA ALA A 73 -6.38 -5.06 -23.27
C ALA A 73 -7.43 -5.68 -22.35
N VAL A 74 -7.54 -5.17 -21.14
CA VAL A 74 -8.56 -5.55 -20.16
C VAL A 74 -9.41 -4.33 -19.85
N VAL A 75 -10.73 -4.47 -19.89
CA VAL A 75 -11.69 -3.40 -19.71
C VAL A 75 -12.72 -3.82 -18.66
N GLY A 76 -12.77 -3.12 -17.52
CA GLY A 76 -13.69 -3.40 -16.43
C GLY A 76 -15.10 -2.81 -16.64
N ALA A 77 -16.12 -3.55 -16.23
CA ALA A 77 -17.54 -3.20 -16.24
C ALA A 77 -18.20 -3.59 -14.89
N PRO A 78 -17.90 -2.87 -13.80
CA PRO A 78 -18.25 -3.30 -12.44
C PRO A 78 -19.73 -3.20 -12.07
N MET A 79 -20.53 -2.52 -12.89
CA MET A 79 -21.91 -2.17 -12.53
C MET A 79 -22.96 -3.15 -13.10
N VAL A 80 -22.54 -4.20 -13.83
CA VAL A 80 -23.41 -5.26 -14.33
C VAL A 80 -23.43 -6.45 -13.37
N ALA A 81 -24.61 -6.87 -12.86
CA ALA A 81 -24.75 -8.09 -12.06
C ALA A 81 -23.69 -8.21 -10.93
N THR A 82 -22.71 -9.11 -11.06
CA THR A 82 -21.60 -9.33 -10.11
C THR A 82 -20.39 -8.42 -10.36
N GLY A 83 -20.40 -7.70 -11.47
CA GLY A 83 -19.27 -7.04 -12.12
C GLY A 83 -18.58 -7.99 -13.11
N GLU A 84 -18.04 -7.42 -14.19
CA GLU A 84 -17.34 -8.14 -15.26
C GLU A 84 -16.03 -7.45 -15.65
N ALA A 85 -15.11 -8.19 -16.28
CA ALA A 85 -13.97 -7.62 -16.99
C ALA A 85 -13.81 -8.29 -18.35
N HIS A 86 -13.71 -7.52 -19.42
CA HIS A 86 -13.60 -8.03 -20.78
C HIS A 86 -12.16 -7.94 -21.27
N VAL A 87 -11.67 -9.03 -21.85
CA VAL A 87 -10.36 -9.11 -22.48
C VAL A 87 -10.53 -8.97 -23.98
N TYR A 88 -9.74 -8.08 -24.57
CA TYR A 88 -9.61 -7.90 -26.02
C TYR A 88 -8.18 -8.19 -26.44
N ARG A 89 -8.04 -8.79 -27.61
CA ARG A 89 -6.75 -9.10 -28.21
C ARG A 89 -6.61 -8.42 -29.56
N ARG A 90 -5.47 -7.77 -29.75
CA ARG A 90 -5.06 -7.20 -31.03
C ARG A 90 -4.45 -8.29 -31.91
N GLY A 91 -4.89 -8.35 -33.16
CA GLY A 91 -4.35 -9.26 -34.17
C GLY A 91 -4.29 -8.60 -35.54
N PRO A 92 -4.09 -9.37 -36.62
CA PRO A 92 -3.98 -8.83 -37.98
C PRO A 92 -5.22 -8.03 -38.43
N GLY A 93 -6.40 -8.35 -37.88
CA GLY A 93 -7.66 -7.66 -38.16
C GLY A 93 -7.97 -6.50 -37.20
N GLY A 94 -7.04 -6.10 -36.34
CA GLY A 94 -7.26 -5.13 -35.27
C GLY A 94 -7.67 -5.78 -33.94
N TRP A 95 -8.27 -5.00 -33.06
CA TRP A 95 -8.74 -5.45 -31.75
C TRP A 95 -10.02 -6.27 -31.87
N ALA A 96 -10.07 -7.43 -31.21
CA ALA A 96 -11.25 -8.28 -31.12
C ALA A 96 -11.50 -8.73 -29.68
N PHE A 97 -12.76 -8.94 -29.33
CA PHE A 97 -13.14 -9.54 -28.04
C PHE A 97 -12.58 -10.96 -27.94
N GLU A 98 -11.89 -11.27 -26.84
CA GLU A 98 -11.34 -12.59 -26.54
C GLU A 98 -12.22 -13.32 -25.50
N GLN A 99 -12.50 -12.69 -24.36
CA GLN A 99 -13.16 -13.37 -23.25
C GLN A 99 -13.77 -12.39 -22.23
N THR A 100 -14.88 -12.79 -21.58
CA THR A 100 -15.37 -12.15 -20.35
C THR A 100 -14.85 -12.93 -19.13
N LEU A 101 -14.24 -12.22 -18.19
CA LEU A 101 -13.81 -12.73 -16.89
C LEU A 101 -14.90 -12.49 -15.85
N LEU A 102 -15.17 -13.50 -15.05
CA LEU A 102 -16.13 -13.46 -13.95
C LEU A 102 -15.47 -14.00 -12.68
N ALA A 103 -15.77 -13.40 -11.53
CA ALA A 103 -15.36 -13.94 -10.25
C ALA A 103 -16.06 -15.27 -9.94
N SER A 104 -15.30 -16.32 -9.66
CA SER A 104 -15.83 -17.58 -9.14
C SER A 104 -16.53 -17.34 -7.80
N GLY A 105 -17.82 -17.64 -7.75
CA GLY A 105 -18.67 -17.38 -6.58
C GLY A 105 -19.01 -15.90 -6.37
N GLY A 106 -18.84 -15.05 -7.39
CA GLY A 106 -19.25 -13.65 -7.36
C GLY A 106 -20.75 -13.49 -7.12
N LYS A 107 -21.12 -12.43 -6.41
CA LYS A 107 -22.51 -12.08 -6.10
C LYS A 107 -22.86 -10.71 -6.63
N ASN A 108 -24.15 -10.48 -6.84
CA ASN A 108 -24.62 -9.20 -7.36
C ASN A 108 -24.16 -8.05 -6.47
N GLY A 109 -23.56 -7.04 -7.07
CA GLY A 109 -23.00 -5.88 -6.37
C GLY A 109 -21.62 -6.08 -5.75
N ASP A 110 -20.91 -7.17 -6.05
CA ASP A 110 -19.50 -7.35 -5.62
C ASP A 110 -18.54 -6.35 -6.32
N GLU A 111 -18.99 -5.72 -7.41
CA GLU A 111 -18.25 -4.74 -8.22
C GLU A 111 -16.95 -5.29 -8.81
N PHE A 112 -16.95 -6.55 -9.26
CA PHE A 112 -15.82 -7.12 -9.99
C PHE A 112 -15.51 -6.32 -11.27
N GLY A 113 -14.24 -5.99 -11.51
CA GLY A 113 -13.85 -5.07 -12.58
C GLY A 113 -13.78 -3.61 -12.15
N SER A 114 -13.89 -3.32 -10.84
CA SER A 114 -13.72 -1.96 -10.31
C SER A 114 -12.32 -1.40 -10.58
N SER A 115 -11.32 -2.29 -10.57
CA SER A 115 -9.95 -2.03 -10.99
C SER A 115 -9.39 -3.25 -11.72
N VAL A 116 -8.49 -3.02 -12.67
CA VAL A 116 -7.82 -4.07 -13.44
C VAL A 116 -6.34 -3.74 -13.62
N ALA A 117 -5.49 -4.75 -13.60
CA ALA A 117 -4.08 -4.68 -13.99
C ALA A 117 -3.73 -5.92 -14.81
N ILE A 118 -2.78 -5.78 -15.74
CA ILE A 118 -2.23 -6.88 -16.54
C ILE A 118 -0.71 -6.74 -16.62
N ASP A 119 -0.01 -7.83 -16.37
CA ASP A 119 1.44 -7.92 -16.52
C ASP A 119 1.90 -9.39 -16.59
N ALA A 120 2.94 -9.65 -17.36
CA ALA A 120 3.56 -10.95 -17.54
C ALA A 120 2.55 -12.07 -17.82
N GLY A 121 1.51 -11.79 -18.62
CA GLY A 121 0.47 -12.76 -18.94
C GLY A 121 -0.49 -13.12 -17.80
N ARG A 122 -0.59 -12.26 -16.77
CA ARG A 122 -1.53 -12.35 -15.66
C ARG A 122 -2.44 -11.14 -15.61
N ILE A 123 -3.70 -11.36 -15.23
CA ILE A 123 -4.68 -10.30 -15.00
C ILE A 123 -5.08 -10.31 -13.52
N LEU A 124 -5.05 -9.15 -12.89
CA LEU A 124 -5.54 -8.93 -11.54
C LEU A 124 -6.79 -8.06 -11.60
N VAL A 125 -7.90 -8.53 -11.03
CA VAL A 125 -9.19 -7.82 -11.05
C VAL A 125 -9.71 -7.58 -9.65
N GLY A 126 -9.98 -6.31 -9.31
CA GLY A 126 -10.60 -5.91 -8.05
C GLY A 126 -12.11 -6.12 -8.04
N ALA A 127 -12.66 -6.46 -6.86
CA ALA A 127 -14.07 -6.55 -6.55
C ALA A 127 -14.33 -5.87 -5.21
N THR A 128 -14.40 -4.54 -5.24
CA THR A 128 -14.30 -3.66 -4.07
C THR A 128 -15.38 -3.91 -3.01
N ARG A 129 -16.54 -4.42 -3.41
CA ARG A 129 -17.69 -4.63 -2.52
C ARG A 129 -17.97 -6.10 -2.25
N HIS A 130 -17.03 -6.97 -2.60
CA HIS A 130 -17.16 -8.39 -2.33
C HIS A 130 -17.42 -8.67 -0.84
N LYS A 131 -18.41 -9.53 -0.58
CA LYS A 131 -18.83 -9.90 0.78
C LYS A 131 -18.20 -11.19 1.23
N LEU A 132 -17.40 -11.12 2.29
CA LEU A 132 -17.04 -12.30 3.07
C LEU A 132 -18.08 -12.49 4.18
N SER A 133 -18.83 -13.58 4.09
CA SER A 133 -20.03 -13.82 4.90
C SER A 133 -21.07 -12.71 4.70
N GLN A 134 -21.15 -11.74 5.62
CA GLN A 134 -22.11 -10.63 5.59
C GLN A 134 -21.44 -9.26 5.63
N VAL A 135 -20.10 -9.21 5.53
CA VAL A 135 -19.32 -7.97 5.65
C VAL A 135 -18.69 -7.66 4.29
N GLU A 136 -18.88 -6.42 3.81
CA GLU A 136 -18.20 -5.89 2.63
C GLU A 136 -16.74 -5.67 2.98
N VAL A 137 -15.87 -6.56 2.49
CA VAL A 137 -14.43 -6.55 2.76
C VAL A 137 -13.59 -6.43 1.49
N GLY A 138 -14.22 -6.53 0.32
CA GLY A 138 -13.54 -6.53 -0.96
C GLY A 138 -12.76 -7.81 -1.25
N ALA A 139 -12.35 -7.97 -2.50
CA ALA A 139 -11.49 -9.05 -2.96
C ALA A 139 -10.73 -8.63 -4.22
N ALA A 140 -9.68 -9.38 -4.56
CA ALA A 140 -9.06 -9.31 -5.87
C ALA A 140 -8.87 -10.73 -6.41
N TYR A 141 -8.88 -10.90 -7.72
CA TYR A 141 -8.85 -12.19 -8.39
C TYR A 141 -7.74 -12.22 -9.43
N VAL A 142 -6.92 -13.27 -9.40
CA VAL A 142 -5.81 -13.47 -10.34
C VAL A 142 -6.25 -14.44 -11.42
N PHE A 143 -6.07 -14.07 -12.68
CA PHE A 143 -6.31 -14.88 -13.85
C PHE A 143 -5.03 -15.11 -14.62
N GLU A 144 -4.85 -16.34 -15.11
CA GLU A 144 -3.75 -16.74 -15.99
C GLU A 144 -4.28 -17.39 -17.25
N ARG A 145 -3.53 -17.23 -18.34
CA ARG A 145 -3.91 -17.81 -19.63
C ARG A 145 -3.39 -19.25 -19.74
N VAL A 146 -4.27 -20.22 -19.48
CA VAL A 146 -3.97 -21.65 -19.55
C VAL A 146 -4.68 -22.27 -20.75
N GLY A 147 -3.91 -22.89 -21.65
CA GLY A 147 -4.47 -23.52 -22.86
C GLY A 147 -5.16 -22.52 -23.81
N GLY A 148 -4.75 -21.25 -23.80
CA GLY A 148 -5.32 -20.19 -24.63
C GLY A 148 -6.56 -19.52 -24.05
N VAL A 149 -6.97 -19.87 -22.83
CA VAL A 149 -8.15 -19.32 -22.14
C VAL A 149 -7.72 -18.73 -20.79
N TRP A 150 -8.28 -17.59 -20.41
CA TRP A 150 -8.05 -17.00 -19.09
C TRP A 150 -8.84 -17.76 -18.02
N GLN A 151 -8.13 -18.25 -17.02
CA GLN A 151 -8.69 -19.03 -15.92
C GLN A 151 -8.31 -18.40 -14.59
N GLN A 152 -9.27 -18.30 -13.67
CA GLN A 152 -9.02 -17.80 -12.32
C GLN A 152 -8.12 -18.78 -11.57
N GLN A 153 -6.94 -18.33 -11.13
CA GLN A 153 -5.98 -19.12 -10.36
C GLN A 153 -6.09 -18.86 -8.86
N ALA A 154 -6.36 -17.60 -8.47
CA ALA A 154 -6.40 -17.23 -7.07
C ALA A 154 -7.49 -16.20 -6.76
N LYS A 155 -7.90 -16.18 -5.50
CA LYS A 155 -8.71 -15.13 -4.89
C LYS A 155 -7.95 -14.60 -3.68
N LEU A 156 -7.67 -13.31 -3.70
CA LEU A 156 -6.96 -12.58 -2.67
C LEU A 156 -7.99 -11.80 -1.84
N VAL A 157 -7.88 -11.93 -0.53
CA VAL A 157 -8.72 -11.23 0.45
C VAL A 157 -7.83 -10.66 1.56
N PRO A 158 -8.27 -9.61 2.27
CA PRO A 158 -7.54 -9.09 3.42
C PRO A 158 -7.26 -10.19 4.47
N PRO A 159 -5.99 -10.42 4.87
CA PRO A 159 -5.67 -11.46 5.84
C PRO A 159 -6.02 -11.06 7.28
N ASN A 160 -6.36 -12.04 8.12
CA ASN A 160 -6.68 -11.93 9.55
C ASN A 160 -7.97 -11.15 9.89
N LEU A 161 -9.09 -11.53 9.30
CA LEU A 161 -10.43 -11.01 9.67
C LEU A 161 -11.00 -11.63 10.98
N THR A 162 -10.17 -12.25 11.82
CA THR A 162 -10.59 -13.18 12.89
C THR A 162 -10.80 -12.56 14.28
N THR A 163 -10.53 -11.26 14.50
CA THR A 163 -10.81 -10.61 15.80
C THR A 163 -12.22 -10.03 15.88
N PRO A 164 -13.02 -10.29 16.94
CA PRO A 164 -14.40 -9.82 17.08
C PRO A 164 -14.61 -8.29 17.16
N ASN A 165 -13.54 -7.49 17.18
CA ASN A 165 -13.63 -6.03 17.15
C ASN A 165 -13.66 -5.47 15.70
N THR A 166 -14.15 -6.28 14.77
CA THR A 166 -14.20 -6.11 13.32
C THR A 166 -15.18 -5.05 12.82
N LEU A 167 -15.83 -4.29 13.72
CA LEU A 167 -16.74 -3.19 13.34
C LEU A 167 -16.01 -1.89 12.98
N LEU A 168 -14.69 -1.81 13.18
CA LEU A 168 -13.85 -0.69 12.68
C LEU A 168 -13.20 -0.99 11.31
N TYR A 169 -13.34 -2.22 10.81
CA TYR A 169 -12.78 -2.67 9.51
C TYR A 169 -13.87 -3.08 8.51
N ALA A 170 -15.15 -2.96 8.89
CA ALA A 170 -16.32 -3.23 8.07
C ALA A 170 -16.57 -2.06 7.08
N SER A 171 -15.60 -1.86 6.20
CA SER A 171 -15.65 -1.01 5.01
C SER A 171 -14.34 -1.16 4.21
N SER A 172 -13.63 -2.29 4.31
CA SER A 172 -12.36 -2.42 3.59
C SER A 172 -12.67 -2.53 2.10
N GLU A 173 -12.54 -1.41 1.39
CA GLU A 173 -12.66 -1.30 -0.07
C GLU A 173 -11.48 -2.02 -0.76
N PHE A 174 -11.16 -3.25 -0.35
CA PHE A 174 -10.03 -4.03 -0.87
C PHE A 174 -10.24 -4.33 -2.35
N GLY A 175 -9.24 -4.02 -3.17
CA GLY A 175 -9.38 -4.09 -4.63
C GLY A 175 -9.92 -2.80 -5.25
N THR A 176 -9.97 -1.68 -4.53
CA THR A 176 -10.28 -0.36 -5.12
C THR A 176 -9.29 0.03 -6.20
N SER A 177 -8.01 -0.22 -5.95
CA SER A 177 -6.96 -0.08 -6.94
C SER A 177 -6.02 -1.27 -6.82
N VAL A 178 -5.55 -1.74 -7.97
CA VAL A 178 -4.66 -2.89 -8.07
C VAL A 178 -3.52 -2.54 -9.01
N ALA A 179 -2.33 -3.04 -8.70
CA ALA A 179 -1.17 -3.04 -9.56
C ALA A 179 -0.54 -4.43 -9.55
N LEU A 180 0.04 -4.81 -10.69
CA LEU A 180 0.67 -6.11 -10.89
C LEU A 180 2.00 -5.89 -11.60
N GLU A 181 3.03 -6.60 -11.15
CA GLU A 181 4.32 -6.62 -11.80
C GLU A 181 5.06 -7.92 -11.44
N GLY A 182 5.44 -8.69 -12.45
CA GLY A 182 5.96 -10.02 -12.28
C GLY A 182 5.09 -10.81 -11.30
N THR A 183 5.74 -11.43 -10.32
CA THR A 183 5.11 -12.26 -9.29
C THR A 183 4.54 -11.46 -8.11
N ARG A 184 4.37 -10.15 -8.24
CA ARG A 184 3.95 -9.25 -7.16
C ARG A 184 2.66 -8.53 -7.52
N ALA A 185 1.76 -8.47 -6.54
CA ALA A 185 0.50 -7.75 -6.61
C ALA A 185 0.44 -6.73 -5.46
N LEU A 186 0.05 -5.50 -5.77
CA LEU A 186 -0.25 -4.47 -4.79
C LEU A 186 -1.73 -4.16 -4.87
N ILE A 187 -2.42 -4.32 -3.76
CA ILE A 187 -3.88 -4.16 -3.69
C ILE A 187 -4.20 -3.18 -2.59
N SER A 188 -4.92 -2.13 -2.95
CA SER A 188 -5.32 -1.10 -2.01
C SER A 188 -6.63 -1.44 -1.31
N ALA A 189 -6.79 -0.91 -0.11
CA ALA A 189 -8.02 -0.88 0.66
C ALA A 189 -8.10 0.46 1.42
N GLN A 190 -9.25 0.75 2.01
CA GLN A 190 -9.57 2.05 2.59
C GLN A 190 -8.57 2.59 3.65
N LEU A 191 -7.81 1.73 4.34
CA LEU A 191 -6.89 2.16 5.41
C LEU A 191 -5.47 1.60 5.26
N CYS A 192 -5.26 0.74 4.27
CA CYS A 192 -3.99 0.06 4.05
C CYS A 192 -3.94 -0.51 2.64
N SER A 193 -2.72 -0.69 2.13
CA SER A 193 -2.45 -1.45 0.93
C SER A 193 -1.67 -2.72 1.29
N PHE A 194 -1.86 -3.76 0.50
CA PHE A 194 -1.34 -5.09 0.75
C PHE A 194 -0.49 -5.50 -0.42
N VAL A 195 0.73 -5.96 -0.13
CA VAL A 195 1.61 -6.60 -1.10
C VAL A 195 1.44 -8.10 -0.96
N PHE A 196 1.09 -8.74 -2.06
CA PHE A 196 1.07 -10.18 -2.20
C PHE A 196 2.18 -10.59 -3.14
N ASP A 197 2.93 -11.62 -2.76
CA ASP A 197 3.91 -12.27 -3.62
C ASP A 197 3.42 -13.69 -3.95
N GLU A 198 3.59 -14.09 -5.19
CA GLU A 198 3.39 -15.46 -5.64
C GLU A 198 4.62 -16.30 -5.25
N THR A 199 4.42 -17.25 -4.34
CA THR A 199 5.47 -18.11 -3.79
C THR A 199 5.67 -19.41 -4.58
N ALA A 200 4.65 -19.80 -5.34
CA ALA A 200 4.61 -20.90 -6.31
C ALA A 200 3.43 -20.64 -7.26
N PRO A 201 3.36 -21.27 -8.45
CA PRO A 201 2.27 -21.02 -9.41
C PRO A 201 0.88 -21.13 -8.77
N GLY A 202 0.12 -20.04 -8.83
CA GLY A 202 -1.23 -19.90 -8.23
C GLY A 202 -1.26 -19.74 -6.71
N GLN A 203 -0.12 -19.77 -6.01
CA GLN A 203 0.00 -19.68 -4.55
C GLN A 203 0.49 -18.30 -4.12
N TRP A 204 -0.45 -17.46 -3.69
CA TRP A 204 -0.19 -16.08 -3.28
C TRP A 204 -0.23 -15.93 -1.76
N SER A 205 0.72 -15.18 -1.21
CA SER A 205 0.77 -14.85 0.21
C SER A 205 1.00 -13.36 0.43
N GLU A 206 0.34 -12.78 1.44
CA GLU A 206 0.65 -11.41 1.89
C GLU A 206 2.09 -11.40 2.42
N SER A 207 2.96 -10.62 1.77
CA SER A 207 4.34 -10.43 2.21
C SER A 207 4.49 -9.17 3.05
N THR A 208 3.76 -8.11 2.70
CA THR A 208 3.89 -6.80 3.35
C THR A 208 2.52 -6.12 3.46
N ARG A 209 2.26 -5.55 4.64
CA ARG A 209 1.14 -4.62 4.86
C ARG A 209 1.66 -3.19 4.91
N LEU A 210 1.23 -2.37 3.96
CA LEU A 210 1.54 -0.95 3.87
C LEU A 210 0.39 -0.18 4.52
N ARG A 211 0.64 0.39 5.70
CA ARG A 211 -0.32 1.19 6.43
C ARG A 211 0.38 2.36 7.07
N ASP A 212 -0.33 3.47 7.25
CA ASP A 212 0.18 4.48 8.14
C ASP A 212 0.11 3.95 9.59
N LEU A 213 1.20 4.15 10.32
CA LEU A 213 1.29 3.83 11.74
C LEU A 213 1.00 5.08 12.60
N GLY A 214 0.69 6.22 11.97
CA GLY A 214 0.12 7.42 12.58
C GLY A 214 -1.24 7.13 13.21
N GLY A 215 -1.42 7.52 14.46
CA GLY A 215 -2.61 7.16 15.24
C GLY A 215 -3.86 7.88 14.76
N LEU A 216 -4.77 7.17 14.08
CA LEU A 216 -6.24 7.33 14.08
C LEU A 216 -6.85 8.75 13.93
N SER A 217 -6.10 9.78 13.57
CA SER A 217 -6.64 11.09 13.21
C SER A 217 -6.16 11.44 11.82
N HIS A 218 -7.04 11.18 10.87
CA HIS A 218 -6.99 11.43 9.42
C HIS A 218 -6.45 10.27 8.59
N GLY A 219 -7.15 10.00 7.50
CA GLY A 219 -7.11 8.76 6.74
C GLY A 219 -5.98 8.78 5.73
N ASP A 220 -4.78 9.17 6.14
CA ASP A 220 -3.72 9.73 5.27
C ASP A 220 -2.95 8.70 4.42
N LEU A 221 -3.45 7.45 4.38
CA LEU A 221 -3.04 6.42 3.42
C LEU A 221 -4.25 5.56 3.00
N SER A 222 -5.35 6.20 2.63
CA SER A 222 -6.57 5.54 2.16
C SER A 222 -6.44 4.79 0.84
N GLY A 223 -5.23 4.77 0.25
CA GLY A 223 -4.86 3.89 -0.86
C GLY A 223 -5.85 3.96 -2.01
N LYS A 224 -6.21 5.17 -2.47
CA LYS A 224 -7.20 5.30 -3.54
C LYS A 224 -6.64 4.88 -4.90
N THR A 225 -5.34 5.01 -5.09
CA THR A 225 -4.62 4.55 -6.28
C THR A 225 -3.27 3.97 -5.90
N VAL A 226 -2.85 2.91 -6.60
CA VAL A 226 -1.57 2.25 -6.38
C VAL A 226 -0.83 2.00 -7.69
N ALA A 227 0.51 1.95 -7.61
CA ALA A 227 1.38 1.52 -8.70
C ALA A 227 2.59 0.75 -8.15
N LEU A 228 3.19 -0.09 -8.99
CA LEU A 228 4.40 -0.86 -8.70
C LEU A 228 5.50 -0.54 -9.71
N ASP A 229 6.75 -0.53 -9.25
CA ASP A 229 7.97 -0.46 -10.07
C ASP A 229 9.10 -1.23 -9.37
N GLY A 230 9.21 -2.51 -9.69
CA GLY A 230 10.01 -3.57 -9.08
C GLY A 230 10.03 -3.53 -7.56
N ALA A 231 11.02 -2.78 -7.09
CA ALA A 231 11.35 -2.57 -5.69
C ALA A 231 10.43 -1.55 -5.00
N HIS A 232 9.55 -0.86 -5.70
CA HIS A 232 8.79 0.27 -5.14
C HIS A 232 7.29 0.08 -5.29
N ALA A 233 6.56 0.45 -4.23
CA ALA A 233 5.12 0.67 -4.24
C ALA A 233 4.84 2.17 -4.12
N LEU A 234 4.02 2.71 -5.02
CA LEU A 234 3.48 4.05 -4.91
C LEU A 234 2.03 3.95 -4.44
N ILE A 235 1.66 4.71 -3.41
CA ILE A 235 0.30 4.80 -2.89
C ILE A 235 -0.13 6.26 -2.93
N GLY A 236 -1.17 6.57 -3.70
CA GLY A 236 -1.78 7.88 -3.75
C GLY A 236 -2.92 8.02 -2.75
N ASP A 237 -2.94 9.14 -2.04
CA ASP A 237 -4.03 9.59 -1.18
C ASP A 237 -4.48 11.00 -1.57
N PRO A 238 -5.53 11.13 -2.40
CA PRO A 238 -6.03 12.44 -2.81
C PRO A 238 -6.79 13.17 -1.69
N THR A 239 -7.10 12.48 -0.59
CA THR A 239 -7.83 13.02 0.56
C THR A 239 -6.93 13.39 1.73
N ASP A 240 -5.62 13.16 1.61
CA ASP A 240 -4.66 13.54 2.63
C ASP A 240 -4.65 15.08 2.84
N HIS A 241 -4.66 15.45 4.12
CA HIS A 241 -4.71 16.82 4.61
C HIS A 241 -3.38 17.27 5.24
N ASP A 242 -2.45 16.37 5.53
CA ASP A 242 -1.19 16.69 6.18
C ASP A 242 -0.07 15.71 5.82
N LEU A 243 0.94 16.20 5.08
CA LEU A 243 2.20 15.49 4.76
C LEU A 243 3.08 15.26 6.02
N GLY A 244 2.57 14.60 7.05
CA GLY A 244 3.26 14.30 8.31
C GLY A 244 3.53 15.52 9.20
N GLY A 245 2.76 16.59 9.08
CA GLY A 245 2.89 17.81 9.89
C GLY A 245 1.60 18.20 10.60
N THR A 246 1.68 18.79 11.80
CA THR A 246 0.50 19.25 12.58
C THR A 246 -0.16 20.51 12.00
N LEU A 247 -0.45 20.55 10.70
CA LEU A 247 -1.11 21.70 10.09
C LEU A 247 -2.63 21.55 10.08
N SER A 248 -3.27 22.69 10.29
CA SER A 248 -4.67 22.91 10.65
C SER A 248 -5.69 22.27 9.69
N PRO A 249 -6.96 22.09 10.12
CA PRO A 249 -8.05 21.64 9.25
C PRO A 249 -8.19 22.57 8.03
N GLY A 250 -7.66 22.12 6.89
CA GLY A 250 -7.59 22.87 5.64
C GLY A 250 -7.89 21.98 4.44
N THR A 251 -8.07 22.60 3.27
CA THR A 251 -8.39 21.95 1.98
C THR A 251 -7.48 20.73 1.71
N PRO A 252 -8.02 19.57 1.25
CA PRO A 252 -7.20 18.41 0.93
C PRO A 252 -6.13 18.81 -0.08
N THR A 253 -4.86 18.58 0.26
CA THR A 253 -3.74 18.84 -0.65
C THR A 253 -3.39 17.62 -1.49
N GLY A 254 -3.82 16.44 -1.05
CA GLY A 254 -3.44 15.16 -1.63
C GLY A 254 -1.96 14.85 -1.42
N ALA A 255 -1.64 13.56 -1.34
CA ALA A 255 -0.28 13.06 -1.18
C ALA A 255 -0.06 11.79 -2.01
N ALA A 256 1.21 11.47 -2.22
CA ALA A 256 1.62 10.18 -2.73
C ALA A 256 2.87 9.73 -1.97
N VAL A 257 2.86 8.47 -1.53
CA VAL A 257 3.95 7.89 -0.74
C VAL A 257 4.59 6.76 -1.51
N VAL A 258 5.92 6.82 -1.62
CA VAL A 258 6.75 5.76 -2.19
C VAL A 258 7.26 4.88 -1.05
N TRP A 259 7.00 3.59 -1.16
CA TRP A 259 7.50 2.55 -0.27
C TRP A 259 8.51 1.69 -1.01
N SER A 260 9.65 1.42 -0.40
CA SER A 260 10.56 0.38 -0.88
C SER A 260 10.10 -0.97 -0.32
N LEU A 261 10.02 -1.95 -1.21
CA LEU A 261 9.61 -3.32 -0.97
C LEU A 261 10.81 -4.28 -0.85
N ASP A 262 12.00 -3.84 -1.26
CA ASP A 262 13.22 -4.62 -1.11
C ASP A 262 13.69 -4.62 0.34
N GLY A 263 13.92 -5.82 0.89
CA GLY A 263 14.33 -6.08 2.28
C GLY A 263 15.72 -5.53 2.67
N ALA A 264 16.34 -4.70 1.84
CA ALA A 264 17.60 -4.01 2.10
C ALA A 264 17.39 -2.60 2.66
N GLN A 265 16.32 -2.34 3.43
CA GLN A 265 16.20 -1.06 4.12
C GLN A 265 16.98 -1.05 5.44
N CYS A 266 17.54 0.09 5.80
CA CYS A 266 17.82 0.39 7.20
C CYS A 266 16.52 0.22 8.02
N PRO A 267 16.57 -0.30 9.25
CA PRO A 267 15.41 -0.38 10.11
C PRO A 267 14.82 1.02 10.27
N THR A 268 13.51 1.14 10.16
CA THR A 268 12.82 2.41 10.37
C THR A 268 12.50 2.55 11.85
N LEU A 269 12.97 3.62 12.47
CA LEU A 269 12.47 4.08 13.76
C LEU A 269 11.51 5.25 13.51
N ARG A 270 10.27 5.14 14.00
CA ARG A 270 9.29 6.23 13.96
C ARG A 270 8.86 6.57 15.37
N ALA A 271 8.64 7.85 15.65
CA ALA A 271 8.19 8.34 16.95
C ALA A 271 6.82 9.00 16.83
N TRP A 272 5.92 8.77 17.78
CA TRP A 272 4.65 9.50 17.90
C TRP A 272 4.24 9.74 19.37
N SER A 273 3.50 10.81 19.62
CA SER A 273 3.02 11.17 20.96
C SER A 273 1.61 10.63 21.19
N ARG A 274 1.34 10.02 22.35
CA ARG A 274 -0.04 9.71 22.76
C ARG A 274 -0.64 10.89 23.53
N GLY A 275 -1.11 11.89 22.78
CA GLY A 275 -1.82 13.05 23.33
C GLY A 275 -0.90 14.18 23.81
N ALA A 276 -1.52 15.30 24.21
CA ALA A 276 -0.82 16.47 24.70
C ALA A 276 -0.17 16.21 26.08
N PRO A 277 1.01 16.79 26.38
CA PRO A 277 1.60 16.75 27.71
C PRO A 277 0.61 17.24 28.76
N THR A 278 0.53 16.53 29.89
CA THR A 278 -0.30 16.94 31.03
C THR A 278 0.58 17.21 32.25
N SER A 279 -0.01 17.76 33.32
CA SER A 279 0.69 17.94 34.60
C SER A 279 1.17 16.62 35.24
N THR A 280 0.67 15.47 34.78
CA THR A 280 1.07 14.15 35.28
C THR A 280 2.22 13.52 34.48
N GLY A 281 2.50 14.01 33.26
CA GLY A 281 3.61 13.53 32.45
C GLY A 281 3.37 13.63 30.95
N ALA A 282 4.37 13.18 30.20
CA ALA A 282 4.31 13.02 28.76
C ALA A 282 4.84 11.64 28.38
N THR A 283 4.34 11.13 27.27
CA THR A 283 4.75 9.82 26.75
C THR A 283 4.99 9.92 25.27
N GLN A 284 6.17 9.48 24.85
CA GLN A 284 6.55 9.33 23.46
C GLN A 284 6.67 7.84 23.15
N ASP A 285 5.91 7.37 22.18
CA ASP A 285 6.01 6.01 21.65
C ASP A 285 6.97 5.96 20.47
N PHE A 286 7.61 4.81 20.30
CA PHE A 286 8.49 4.49 19.20
C PHE A 286 8.14 3.14 18.60
N GLY A 287 8.05 3.11 17.27
CA GLY A 287 7.81 1.91 16.48
C GLY A 287 9.05 1.60 15.67
N ILE A 288 9.43 0.34 15.69
CA ILE A 288 10.64 -0.16 15.04
C ILE A 288 10.21 -1.19 14.01
N SER A 289 10.74 -1.10 12.79
CA SER A 289 10.56 -2.09 11.74
C SER A 289 11.92 -2.43 11.16
N ALA A 290 12.29 -3.71 11.16
CA ALA A 290 13.61 -4.18 10.72
C ALA A 290 13.48 -5.16 9.55
N PRO A 291 13.74 -4.74 8.30
CA PRO A 291 13.43 -5.57 7.14
C PRO A 291 14.31 -6.83 7.04
N ALA A 292 15.52 -6.82 7.60
CA ALA A 292 16.44 -7.95 7.58
C ALA A 292 16.63 -8.59 8.97
N ALA A 293 15.55 -8.65 9.77
CA ALA A 293 15.56 -9.29 11.08
C ALA A 293 15.15 -10.77 11.03
N SER A 294 15.83 -11.58 11.84
CA SER A 294 15.54 -12.98 12.12
C SER A 294 14.63 -13.13 13.36
N ALA A 295 14.11 -14.33 13.64
CA ALA A 295 13.36 -14.60 14.86
C ALA A 295 14.18 -14.41 16.16
N THR A 296 15.51 -14.33 16.04
CA THR A 296 16.45 -14.05 17.14
C THR A 296 16.86 -12.59 17.23
N SER A 297 16.26 -11.73 16.40
CA SER A 297 16.59 -10.31 16.37
C SER A 297 15.88 -9.53 17.48
N TRP A 298 16.65 -8.64 18.10
CA TRP A 298 16.22 -7.73 19.16
C TRP A 298 16.51 -6.31 18.73
N HIS A 299 15.72 -5.36 19.21
CA HIS A 299 16.07 -3.95 19.09
C HIS A 299 16.70 -3.45 20.39
N LEU A 300 17.66 -2.54 20.25
CA LEU A 300 18.20 -1.71 21.31
C LEU A 300 18.00 -0.25 20.91
N MET A 301 17.24 0.49 21.71
CA MET A 301 16.99 1.90 21.48
C MET A 301 18.00 2.74 22.25
N LEU A 302 18.69 3.60 21.49
CA LEU A 302 19.72 4.51 21.98
C LEU A 302 19.25 5.95 21.84
N GLY A 303 19.90 6.84 22.58
CA GLY A 303 19.58 8.26 22.57
C GLY A 303 20.81 9.13 22.83
N SER A 304 20.79 10.37 22.34
CA SER A 304 21.82 11.38 22.57
C SER A 304 21.18 12.76 22.73
N LEU A 305 21.66 13.54 23.69
CA LEU A 305 21.36 14.97 23.83
C LEU A 305 22.40 15.84 23.11
N SER A 306 23.51 15.24 22.69
CA SER A 306 24.66 15.92 22.06
C SER A 306 24.59 15.95 20.54
N GLY A 307 23.60 15.28 19.94
CA GLY A 307 23.33 15.31 18.49
C GLY A 307 23.68 14.02 17.76
N THR A 308 23.78 14.11 16.44
CA THR A 308 23.86 12.94 15.52
C THR A 308 25.17 12.80 14.76
N SER A 309 26.07 13.79 14.84
CA SER A 309 27.34 13.83 14.11
C SER A 309 28.50 14.14 15.06
N PRO A 310 29.62 13.39 15.03
CA PRO A 310 30.08 12.54 13.92
C PRO A 310 29.55 11.09 13.89
N GLY A 311 28.81 10.63 14.90
CA GLY A 311 28.38 9.24 15.01
C GLY A 311 29.49 8.28 15.49
N VAL A 312 29.16 6.98 15.63
CA VAL A 312 30.09 5.93 16.05
C VAL A 312 30.03 4.76 15.07
N ASP A 313 31.16 4.46 14.43
CA ASP A 313 31.31 3.30 13.56
C ASP A 313 31.58 2.04 14.42
N LEU A 314 30.73 1.03 14.26
CA LEU A 314 30.85 -0.28 14.93
C LEU A 314 31.53 -1.33 14.04
N GLY A 315 31.93 -0.97 12.82
CA GLY A 315 32.41 -1.88 11.80
C GLY A 315 31.27 -2.61 11.09
N GLY A 316 31.61 -3.36 10.03
CA GLY A 316 30.61 -4.12 9.27
C GLY A 316 29.58 -3.27 8.52
N GLY A 317 29.87 -1.98 8.29
CA GLY A 317 28.96 -1.03 7.66
C GLY A 317 27.91 -0.43 8.61
N ILE A 318 28.03 -0.65 9.93
CA ILE A 318 27.09 -0.12 10.92
C ILE A 318 27.64 1.15 11.55
N LEU A 319 27.08 2.30 11.14
CA LEU A 319 27.34 3.61 11.74
C LEU A 319 26.16 4.01 12.64
N VAL A 320 26.39 4.05 13.96
CA VAL A 320 25.40 4.59 14.90
C VAL A 320 25.39 6.13 14.78
N PRO A 321 24.29 6.75 14.33
CA PRO A 321 24.25 8.18 14.01
C PRO A 321 23.95 9.03 15.25
N LEU A 322 24.69 8.80 16.34
CA LEU A 322 24.55 9.51 17.61
C LEU A 322 25.93 9.88 18.16
N VAL A 323 26.04 11.07 18.76
CA VAL A 323 27.20 11.44 19.57
C VAL A 323 27.02 10.84 20.95
N PRO A 324 27.86 9.87 21.39
CA PRO A 324 27.69 9.27 22.70
C PRO A 324 27.88 10.31 23.80
N ASP A 325 26.91 10.37 24.71
CA ASP A 325 26.97 11.23 25.87
C ASP A 325 26.46 10.51 27.12
N VAL A 326 26.31 11.27 28.21
CA VAL A 326 25.80 10.73 29.48
C VAL A 326 24.42 10.10 29.34
N TYR A 327 23.59 10.57 28.42
CA TYR A 327 22.28 9.99 28.15
C TYR A 327 22.40 8.70 27.35
N THR A 328 23.25 8.67 26.33
CA THR A 328 23.57 7.43 25.58
C THR A 328 24.09 6.34 26.52
N LEU A 329 25.02 6.68 27.40
CA LEU A 329 25.61 5.76 28.37
C LEU A 329 24.57 5.26 29.38
N ALA A 330 23.67 6.13 29.86
CA ALA A 330 22.59 5.72 30.76
C ALA A 330 21.65 4.70 30.11
N LEU A 331 21.28 4.91 28.84
CA LEU A 331 20.43 3.97 28.09
C LEU A 331 21.15 2.65 27.82
N LEU A 332 22.47 2.66 27.60
CA LEU A 332 23.26 1.43 27.44
C LEU A 332 23.38 0.63 28.74
N GLN A 333 23.58 1.30 29.87
CA GLN A 333 23.75 0.64 31.16
C GLN A 333 22.43 0.07 31.70
N SER A 334 21.30 0.65 31.33
CA SER A 334 19.99 0.25 31.85
C SER A 334 18.90 0.43 30.78
N PRO A 335 18.91 -0.37 29.70
CA PRO A 335 18.03 -0.19 28.55
C PRO A 335 16.54 -0.51 28.84
N GLN A 336 16.24 -0.96 30.05
CA GLN A 336 14.87 -1.21 30.53
C GLN A 336 14.44 -0.27 31.66
N ALA A 337 15.31 0.66 32.08
CA ALA A 337 15.04 1.62 33.13
C ALA A 337 14.55 2.96 32.58
N GLY A 338 13.78 3.67 33.39
CA GLY A 338 13.25 5.00 33.06
C GLY A 338 14.39 5.98 32.67
N PRO A 339 14.16 6.86 31.68
CA PRO A 339 12.86 7.20 31.11
C PRO A 339 12.37 6.25 30.01
N LEU A 340 13.20 5.30 29.56
CA LEU A 340 12.87 4.37 28.49
C LEU A 340 12.16 3.11 29.02
N LYS A 341 11.17 2.62 28.29
CA LYS A 341 10.48 1.35 28.49
C LYS A 341 10.56 0.54 27.21
N HIS A 342 10.80 -0.76 27.35
CA HIS A 342 11.03 -1.65 26.21
C HIS A 342 12.20 -1.19 25.32
N GLY A 343 13.22 -0.56 25.92
CA GLY A 343 14.38 -0.09 25.18
C GLY A 343 15.25 -1.21 24.63
N PHE A 344 15.17 -2.42 25.18
CA PHE A 344 15.82 -3.61 24.65
C PHE A 344 14.86 -4.82 24.60
N ALA A 345 14.20 -5.05 23.47
CA ALA A 345 13.16 -6.07 23.38
C ALA A 345 13.26 -6.89 22.08
N PRO A 346 12.67 -8.11 22.04
CA PRO A 346 12.63 -8.91 20.83
C PRO A 346 11.74 -8.23 19.79
N LEU A 347 12.08 -8.45 18.52
CA LEU A 347 11.18 -8.15 17.41
C LEU A 347 10.13 -9.27 17.29
N ASP A 348 8.91 -8.92 16.88
CA ASP A 348 7.85 -9.88 16.62
C ASP A 348 8.08 -10.68 15.32
N SER A 349 7.21 -11.65 15.04
CA SER A 349 7.29 -12.47 13.82
C SER A 349 7.09 -11.66 12.52
N ALA A 350 6.56 -10.44 12.62
CA ALA A 350 6.47 -9.48 11.52
C ALA A 350 7.69 -8.54 11.47
N ARG A 351 8.75 -8.83 12.24
CA ARG A 351 10.00 -8.07 12.33
C ARG A 351 9.83 -6.66 12.89
N ARG A 352 8.89 -6.48 13.82
CA ARG A 352 8.54 -5.19 14.43
C ARG A 352 8.83 -5.14 15.92
N GLY A 353 9.20 -3.97 16.40
CA GLY A 353 9.51 -3.69 17.80
C GLY A 353 8.83 -2.44 18.30
N TYR A 354 8.86 -2.26 19.60
CA TYR A 354 8.25 -1.12 20.27
C TYR A 354 9.11 -0.66 21.45
N ALA A 355 9.21 0.66 21.59
CA ALA A 355 9.84 1.31 22.74
C ALA A 355 9.03 2.56 23.13
N LYS A 356 9.22 3.04 24.35
CA LYS A 356 8.49 4.21 24.88
C LYS A 356 9.37 5.01 25.80
N ILE A 357 9.32 6.33 25.68
CA ILE A 357 9.87 7.26 26.67
C ILE A 357 8.73 7.80 27.51
N VAL A 358 8.87 7.70 28.83
CA VAL A 358 7.94 8.26 29.83
C VAL A 358 8.67 9.34 30.59
N VAL A 359 8.19 10.58 30.47
CA VAL A 359 8.71 11.74 31.20
C VAL A 359 7.72 12.09 32.31
N PRO A 360 8.10 11.99 33.59
CA PRO A 360 7.21 12.37 34.70
C PRO A 360 6.87 13.87 34.69
N GLY A 361 5.65 14.20 35.13
CA GLY A 361 5.16 15.58 35.28
C GLY A 361 6.14 16.54 35.97
N ALA A 362 6.76 16.07 37.05
CA ALA A 362 7.66 16.88 37.89
C ALA A 362 8.93 17.38 37.19
N VAL A 363 9.37 16.72 36.11
CA VAL A 363 10.60 17.06 35.38
C VAL A 363 10.35 17.62 33.98
N LEU A 364 9.10 17.60 33.50
CA LEU A 364 8.75 18.13 32.18
C LEU A 364 9.15 19.61 32.01
N ALA A 365 8.88 20.44 33.01
CA ALA A 365 9.21 21.86 32.95
C ALA A 365 10.72 22.12 32.83
N SER A 366 11.56 21.30 33.47
CA SER A 366 13.03 21.42 33.39
C SER A 366 13.62 20.96 32.06
N LEU A 367 12.86 20.24 31.24
CA LEU A 367 13.31 19.71 29.96
C LEU A 367 12.82 20.52 28.77
N LYS A 368 12.12 21.64 29.00
CA LYS A 368 11.64 22.53 27.93
C LYS A 368 12.81 23.08 27.11
N GLY A 369 12.72 22.97 25.79
CA GLY A 369 13.75 23.37 24.84
C GLY A 369 14.87 22.36 24.63
N VAL A 370 14.85 21.24 25.35
CA VAL A 370 15.82 20.15 25.15
C VAL A 370 15.41 19.35 23.91
N SER A 371 16.40 19.08 23.05
CA SER A 371 16.28 18.17 21.92
C SER A 371 17.04 16.90 22.21
N ALA A 372 16.37 15.76 22.11
CA ALA A 372 16.97 14.44 22.25
C ALA A 372 16.86 13.69 20.91
N TRP A 373 17.91 13.00 20.50
CA TRP A 373 17.96 12.25 19.26
C TRP A 373 17.98 10.76 19.59
N HIS A 374 17.15 9.95 18.94
CA HIS A 374 17.07 8.51 19.20
C HIS A 374 17.22 7.68 17.94
N CYS A 375 17.91 6.55 18.03
CA CYS A 375 17.96 5.55 16.96
C CYS A 375 17.72 4.14 17.53
N ALA A 376 17.28 3.21 16.67
CA ALA A 376 17.18 1.81 16.99
C ALA A 376 18.32 1.04 16.33
N LEU A 377 19.04 0.29 17.14
CA LEU A 377 20.04 -0.69 16.71
C LEU A 377 19.38 -2.08 16.72
N VAL A 378 19.43 -2.79 15.60
CA VAL A 378 18.94 -4.17 15.49
C VAL A 378 20.11 -5.10 15.71
N LEU A 379 19.96 -5.98 16.69
CA LEU A 379 20.95 -6.96 17.12
C LEU A 379 20.45 -8.34 16.76
N ASP A 380 21.28 -9.16 16.10
CA ASP A 380 20.99 -10.59 15.98
C ASP A 380 21.75 -11.35 17.06
N LEU A 381 21.02 -11.83 18.06
CA LEU A 381 21.62 -12.51 19.21
C LEU A 381 22.17 -13.90 18.86
N ALA A 382 21.81 -14.48 17.71
CA ALA A 382 22.37 -15.74 17.27
C ALA A 382 23.84 -15.60 16.81
N VAL A 383 24.18 -14.47 16.20
CA VAL A 383 25.55 -14.15 15.73
C VAL A 383 26.27 -13.15 16.64
N GLY A 384 25.56 -12.55 17.59
CA GLY A 384 26.13 -11.68 18.62
C GLY A 384 26.57 -10.30 18.10
N THR A 385 25.97 -9.83 17.00
CA THR A 385 26.38 -8.57 16.36
C THR A 385 25.20 -7.66 16.06
N ALA A 386 25.50 -6.37 15.91
CA ALA A 386 24.56 -5.44 15.30
C ALA A 386 24.49 -5.74 13.79
N VAL A 387 23.26 -5.89 13.30
CA VAL A 387 23.00 -6.20 11.89
C VAL A 387 22.46 -4.99 11.14
N GLN A 388 21.79 -4.05 11.84
CA GLN A 388 21.27 -2.84 11.22
C GLN A 388 21.09 -1.70 12.23
N VAL A 389 21.00 -0.46 11.74
CA VAL A 389 20.73 0.74 12.55
C VAL A 389 19.81 1.71 11.82
N SER A 390 18.90 2.36 12.57
CA SER A 390 17.94 3.32 12.01
C SER A 390 18.56 4.71 11.86
N ALA A 391 17.96 5.53 10.99
CA ALA A 391 18.15 6.97 11.07
C ALA A 391 17.72 7.50 12.47
N PRO A 392 18.32 8.59 12.96
CA PRO A 392 17.95 9.19 14.22
C PRO A 392 16.66 9.99 14.09
N VAL A 393 15.82 9.96 15.12
CA VAL A 393 14.59 10.76 15.25
C VAL A 393 14.80 11.82 16.33
N GLU A 394 14.49 13.08 16.00
CA GLU A 394 14.52 14.18 16.97
C GLU A 394 13.23 14.20 17.80
N LEU A 395 13.40 14.26 19.12
CA LEU A 395 12.36 14.62 20.08
C LEU A 395 12.65 16.00 20.64
N ARG A 396 11.79 16.96 20.30
CA ARG A 396 11.79 18.28 20.94
C ARG A 396 10.76 18.31 22.06
N LEU A 397 11.22 18.68 23.25
CA LEU A 397 10.37 18.87 24.42
C LEU A 397 10.00 20.36 24.48
N TYR A 398 8.77 20.71 24.06
CA TYR A 398 8.27 22.10 23.96
C TYR A 398 7.69 22.67 25.26
#